data_AF-A0A246APH9-F1
#
_entry.id   AF-A0A246APH9-F1
#
_cell.length_a   1.000
_cell.length_b   1.000
_cell.length_c   1.000
_cell.angle_alpha   90.00
_cell.angle_beta   90.00
_cell.angle_gamma   90.00
#
_symmetry.space_group_name_H-M   'P 1'
#
loop_
_entity.id
_entity.type
_entity.pdbx_description
1 polymer ?
#
loop_
_entity_poly.entity_id
_entity_poly.type
_entity_poly.pdbx_seq_one_letter_code
_entity_poly.pdbx_strand_id
1 'polypeptide(L)'
;MIKNYFLLLLFSPVLFFTQILGSFPENQTPYSGGYGAYYKDFHDIIVEENLLPCENKSEFYQFSVLINTDGSINFIKDLHQNHLLNLQEKLQKR
;
A
#
# COMPACT_ATOMS: atom_id res chain seq x y z
N MET A 1 -9.57 21.61 -52.93
CA MET A 1 -9.49 20.29 -52.24
C MET A 1 -8.77 20.49 -50.91
N ILE A 2 -9.49 20.86 -49.85
CA ILE A 2 -8.93 21.00 -48.50
C ILE A 2 -9.31 19.74 -47.74
N LYS A 3 -8.29 18.97 -47.39
CA LYS A 3 -8.37 17.65 -46.77
C LYS A 3 -8.64 17.88 -45.28
N ASN A 4 -9.80 17.41 -44.83
CA ASN A 4 -10.36 17.65 -43.49
C ASN A 4 -9.61 16.83 -42.42
N TYR A 5 -8.34 17.17 -42.16
CA TYR A 5 -7.49 16.50 -41.17
C TYR A 5 -7.75 16.92 -39.72
N PHE A 6 -8.65 17.88 -39.49
CA PHE A 6 -8.93 18.40 -38.14
C PHE A 6 -9.54 17.34 -37.21
N LEU A 7 -10.19 16.31 -37.76
CA LEU A 7 -10.85 15.28 -36.95
C LEU A 7 -9.90 14.21 -36.38
N LEU A 8 -8.63 14.18 -36.82
CA LEU A 8 -7.64 13.21 -36.35
C LEU A 8 -6.99 13.60 -35.01
N LEU A 9 -7.16 14.84 -34.55
CA LEU A 9 -6.58 15.32 -33.28
C LEU A 9 -7.42 14.94 -32.05
N LEU A 10 -8.68 14.53 -32.25
CA LEU A 10 -9.59 14.07 -31.20
C LEU A 10 -9.36 12.61 -30.78
N PHE A 11 -8.56 11.85 -31.54
CA PHE A 11 -8.15 10.49 -31.20
C PHE A 11 -6.75 10.43 -30.57
N SER A 12 -6.30 11.52 -29.96
CA SER A 12 -5.13 11.47 -29.08
C SER A 12 -5.52 10.65 -27.84
N PRO A 13 -4.89 9.48 -27.57
CA PRO A 13 -5.09 8.81 -26.30
C PRO A 13 -4.52 9.74 -25.23
N VAL A 14 -5.41 10.38 -24.48
CA VAL A 14 -5.02 11.10 -23.26
C VAL A 14 -4.27 10.08 -22.41
N LEU A 15 -2.99 10.35 -22.16
CA LEU A 15 -2.16 9.52 -21.31
C LEU A 15 -2.78 9.55 -19.91
N PHE A 16 -3.54 8.52 -19.56
CA PHE A 16 -4.02 8.30 -18.21
C PHE A 16 -2.80 7.98 -17.35
N PHE A 17 -2.23 9.00 -16.73
CA PHE A 17 -1.26 8.79 -15.66
C PHE A 17 -2.01 8.12 -14.51
N THR A 18 -1.77 6.82 -14.33
CA THR A 18 -2.25 6.12 -13.14
C THR A 18 -1.46 6.66 -11.95
N GLN A 19 -2.12 7.44 -11.11
CA GLN A 19 -1.54 7.99 -9.89
C GLN A 19 -1.79 6.99 -8.76
N ILE A 20 -0.70 6.54 -8.12
CA ILE A 20 -0.81 5.75 -6.90
C ILE A 20 -1.26 6.71 -5.80
N LEU A 21 -2.45 6.47 -5.26
CA LEU A 21 -2.95 7.23 -4.12
C LEU A 21 -2.23 6.79 -2.85
N GLY A 22 -1.76 7.74 -2.06
CA GLY A 22 -1.17 7.47 -0.74
C GLY A 22 -2.20 7.05 0.32
N SER A 23 -3.48 7.33 0.07
CA SER A 23 -4.60 6.97 0.95
C SER A 23 -5.89 6.82 0.14
N PHE A 24 -6.84 6.03 0.66
CA PHE A 24 -8.17 5.95 0.08
C PHE A 24 -8.91 7.30 0.20
N PRO A 25 -9.79 7.65 -0.76
CA PRO A 25 -10.65 8.84 -0.65
C PRO A 25 -11.50 8.83 0.62
N GLU A 26 -11.97 10.01 1.03
CA GLU A 26 -12.89 10.12 2.16
C GLU A 26 -14.12 9.21 1.97
N ASN A 27 -14.52 8.52 3.06
CA ASN A 27 -15.61 7.54 3.08
C ASN A 27 -15.37 6.25 2.28
N GLN A 28 -14.15 5.99 1.82
CA GLN A 28 -13.76 4.68 1.30
C GLN A 28 -12.84 3.95 2.29
N THR A 29 -13.02 2.64 2.39
CA THR A 29 -12.16 1.80 3.23
C THR A 29 -11.43 0.76 2.38
N PRO A 30 -10.17 0.44 2.72
CA PRO A 30 -9.40 -0.59 2.02
C PRO A 30 -9.96 -2.00 2.22
N TYR A 31 -10.83 -2.19 3.20
CA TYR A 31 -11.31 -3.49 3.65
C TYR A 31 -12.82 -3.43 3.92
N SER A 32 -13.52 -4.53 3.66
CA SER A 32 -14.95 -4.65 3.94
C SER A 32 -15.19 -4.59 5.45
N GLY A 33 -16.06 -3.70 5.91
CA GLY A 33 -16.22 -3.43 7.35
C GLY A 33 -15.12 -2.55 7.97
N GLY A 34 -14.24 -1.98 7.15
CA GLY A 34 -13.22 -1.03 7.56
C GLY A 34 -12.11 -1.65 8.41
N TYR A 35 -11.36 -0.78 9.11
CA TYR A 35 -10.22 -1.21 9.92
C TYR A 35 -10.62 -2.14 11.08
N GLY A 36 -11.82 -1.98 11.65
CA GLY A 36 -12.30 -2.86 12.72
C GLY A 36 -12.42 -4.31 12.28
N ALA A 37 -13.06 -4.56 11.12
CA ALA A 37 -13.16 -5.89 10.54
C ALA A 37 -11.77 -6.43 10.14
N TYR A 38 -10.94 -5.60 9.54
CA TYR A 38 -9.56 -5.97 9.18
C TYR A 38 -8.75 -6.51 10.37
N TYR A 39 -8.74 -5.79 11.50
CA TYR A 39 -7.97 -6.22 12.68
C TYR A 39 -8.56 -7.46 13.36
N LYS A 40 -9.88 -7.65 13.27
CA LYS A 40 -10.53 -8.85 13.76
C LYS A 40 -10.09 -10.07 12.96
N ASP A 41 -10.19 -10.00 11.63
CA ASP A 41 -9.82 -11.13 10.76
C ASP A 41 -8.32 -11.42 10.85
N PHE A 42 -7.48 -10.38 10.99
CA PHE A 42 -6.05 -10.57 11.21
C PHE A 42 -5.73 -11.25 12.55
N HIS A 43 -6.47 -10.91 13.61
CA HIS A 43 -6.36 -11.59 14.90
C HIS A 43 -6.76 -13.07 14.81
N ASP A 44 -7.88 -13.36 14.14
CA ASP A 44 -8.37 -14.73 13.96
C ASP A 44 -7.32 -15.59 13.23
N ILE A 45 -6.68 -15.06 12.18
CA ILE A 45 -5.56 -15.73 11.48
C ILE A 45 -4.37 -16.00 12.40
N ILE A 46 -3.95 -15.02 13.21
CA ILE A 46 -2.83 -15.19 14.16
C ILE A 46 -3.10 -16.37 15.11
N VAL A 47 -4.33 -16.48 15.60
CA VAL A 47 -4.76 -17.54 16.50
C VAL A 47 -4.82 -18.89 15.79
N GLU A 48 -5.41 -18.93 14.59
CA GLU A 48 -5.54 -20.15 13.78
C GLU A 48 -4.17 -20.75 13.41
N GLU A 49 -3.25 -19.90 12.97
CA GLU A 49 -1.90 -20.29 12.56
C GLU A 49 -0.94 -20.49 13.74
N ASN A 50 -1.41 -20.30 14.99
CA ASN A 50 -0.60 -20.39 16.21
C ASN A 50 0.70 -19.56 16.14
N LEU A 51 0.61 -18.36 15.57
CA LEU A 51 1.78 -17.49 15.45
C LEU A 51 2.24 -17.03 16.83
N LEU A 52 3.52 -17.28 17.12
CA LEU A 52 4.12 -16.86 18.39
C LEU A 52 4.32 -15.34 18.40
N PRO A 53 4.14 -14.69 19.55
CA PRO A 53 4.49 -13.28 19.69
C PRO A 53 6.00 -13.08 19.47
N CYS A 54 6.38 -11.87 19.06
CA CYS A 54 7.78 -11.48 19.00
C CYS A 54 8.45 -11.62 20.38
N GLU A 55 9.70 -12.09 20.41
CA GLU A 55 10.46 -12.24 21.66
C GLU A 55 10.62 -10.89 22.37
N ASN A 56 10.86 -9.84 21.60
CA ASN A 56 10.93 -8.47 22.09
C ASN A 56 9.58 -7.76 21.90
N LYS A 57 8.94 -7.40 23.01
CA LYS A 57 7.64 -6.70 23.02
C LYS A 57 7.69 -5.28 22.44
N SER A 58 8.88 -4.73 22.22
CA SER A 58 9.07 -3.42 21.59
C SER A 58 9.29 -3.53 20.07
N GLU A 59 9.38 -4.75 19.52
CA GLU A 59 9.46 -4.95 18.08
C GLU A 59 8.12 -4.67 17.42
N PHE A 60 8.17 -3.89 16.34
CA PHE A 60 7.03 -3.56 15.52
C PHE A 60 7.49 -3.55 14.06
N TYR A 61 6.84 -4.36 13.23
CA TYR A 61 7.08 -4.39 11.79
C TYR A 61 5.92 -3.68 11.08
N GLN A 62 6.23 -2.56 10.42
CA GLN A 62 5.29 -1.81 9.62
C GLN A 62 5.64 -1.97 8.14
N PHE A 63 4.66 -2.38 7.34
CA PHE A 63 4.80 -2.44 5.89
C PHE A 63 3.60 -1.80 5.21
N SER A 64 3.81 -1.36 3.98
CA SER A 64 2.75 -0.82 3.12
C SER A 64 2.51 -1.78 1.96
N VAL A 65 1.25 -1.94 1.59
CA VAL A 65 0.85 -2.72 0.42
C VAL A 65 0.17 -1.83 -0.61
N LEU A 66 0.34 -2.17 -1.88
CA LEU A 66 -0.43 -1.59 -2.97
C LEU A 66 -1.65 -2.47 -3.21
N ILE A 67 -2.84 -1.88 -3.15
CA ILE A 67 -4.11 -2.52 -3.49
C ILE A 67 -4.47 -2.09 -4.90
N ASN A 68 -4.55 -3.04 -5.82
CA ASN A 68 -4.91 -2.79 -7.22
C ASN A 68 -6.43 -2.71 -7.42
N THR A 69 -6.84 -2.22 -8.59
CA THR A 69 -8.26 -2.07 -8.93
C THR A 69 -9.01 -3.39 -9.06
N ASP A 70 -8.30 -4.50 -9.31
CA ASP A 70 -8.85 -5.85 -9.33
C ASP A 70 -8.87 -6.52 -7.94
N GLY A 71 -8.45 -5.79 -6.90
CA GLY A 71 -8.35 -6.29 -5.53
C GLY A 71 -7.10 -7.10 -5.24
N SER A 72 -6.20 -7.30 -6.21
CA SER A 72 -4.91 -7.95 -5.97
C SER A 72 -4.00 -7.05 -5.13
N ILE A 73 -3.09 -7.68 -4.38
CA ILE A 73 -2.18 -7.00 -3.45
C ILE A 73 -0.75 -7.19 -3.92
N ASN A 74 0.00 -6.09 -4.04
CA ASN A 74 1.44 -6.12 -4.25
C ASN A 74 2.17 -5.58 -3.02
N PHE A 75 3.19 -6.30 -2.58
CA PHE A 75 4.13 -5.76 -1.59
C PHE A 75 4.98 -4.68 -2.25
N ILE A 76 4.93 -3.48 -1.69
CA ILE A 76 5.86 -2.43 -2.08
C ILE A 76 7.19 -2.81 -1.45
N LYS A 77 8.22 -3.03 -2.27
CA LYS A 77 9.56 -3.37 -1.78
C LYS A 77 9.95 -2.31 -0.75
N ASP A 78 10.19 -2.77 0.46
CA ASP A 78 10.39 -1.90 1.61
C ASP A 78 11.55 -0.95 1.32
N LEU A 79 11.27 0.37 1.27
CA LEU A 79 12.30 1.41 1.15
C LEU A 79 13.20 1.45 2.41
N HIS A 80 12.90 0.61 3.41
CA HIS A 80 13.55 0.51 4.71
C HIS A 80 14.93 -0.16 4.74
N GLN A 81 15.55 -0.54 3.61
CA GLN A 81 16.97 -0.90 3.66
C GLN A 81 17.82 0.27 4.23
N ASN A 82 17.41 1.52 3.97
CA ASN A 82 18.15 2.71 4.41
C ASN A 82 17.66 3.31 5.75
N HIS A 83 16.47 2.95 6.24
CA HIS A 83 15.90 3.54 7.46
C HIS A 83 16.21 2.73 8.73
N LEU A 84 16.43 1.41 8.59
CA LEU A 84 16.86 0.54 9.70
C LEU A 84 18.26 0.92 10.22
N LEU A 85 19.15 1.40 9.35
CA LEU A 85 20.49 1.89 9.72
C LEU A 85 20.42 3.11 10.65
N ASN A 86 19.49 4.03 10.40
CA ASN A 86 19.34 5.26 11.19
C ASN A 86 18.69 5.03 12.56
N LEU A 87 17.87 3.98 12.69
CA LEU A 87 17.26 3.58 13.97
C LEU A 87 18.26 2.84 14.85
N GLN A 88 19.08 1.96 14.27
CA GLN A 88 20.17 1.29 15.01
C GLN A 88 21.21 2.30 15.53
N GLU A 89 21.58 3.30 14.73
CA GLU A 89 22.56 4.31 15.14
C GLU A 89 22.04 5.24 16.26
N LYS A 90 20.73 5.51 16.28
CA LYS A 90 20.08 6.29 17.36
C LYS A 90 19.96 5.52 18.67
N LEU A 91 19.89 4.19 18.61
CA LEU A 91 19.82 3.33 19.79
C LEU A 91 21.20 3.03 20.38
N GLN A 92 22.27 3.02 19.58
CA GLN A 92 23.66 2.87 20.05
C GLN A 92 24.28 4.15 20.64
N LYS A 93 23.65 5.31 20.44
CA LYS A 93 24.08 6.62 21.00
C LYS A 93 23.38 7.00 22.31
N ARG A 94 22.66 6.05 22.95
CA ARG A 94 22.13 6.20 24.30
C ARG A 94 22.89 5.33 25.29
#